data_AF-A0A3B9W1I0-F1
#
_entry.id   AF-A0A3B9W1I0-F1
#
_cell.length_a   1.000
_cell.length_b   1.000
_cell.length_c   1.000
_cell.angle_alpha   90.00
_cell.angle_beta   90.00
_cell.angle_gamma   90.00
#
_symmetry.space_group_name_H-M   'P 1'
#
loop_
_entity.id
_entity.type
_entity.pdbx_description
1 polymer ?
#
loop_
_entity_poly.entity_id
_entity_poly.type
_entity_poly.pdbx_seq_one_letter_code
_entity_poly.pdbx_strand_id
1 'polypeptide(L)' 'MAEDGDAGSNMGVVAERLGTSQNKLGPARAGLRSKGLIYAPEHGQVAFTVAGMAAFIQRQYDAPA' A
#
# COMPACT_ATOMS: atom_id res chain seq x y z
N MET A 1 -2.59 -3.33 1.31
CA MET A 1 -1.12 -3.20 1.13
C MET A 1 -0.38 -4.25 1.90
N ALA A 2 -0.12 -4.11 3.20
CA ALA A 2 0.67 -5.11 3.93
C ALA A 2 0.04 -6.52 3.92
N GLU A 3 -1.29 -6.62 3.87
CA GLU A 3 -2.03 -7.88 3.75
C GLU A 3 -1.85 -8.59 2.41
N ASP A 4 -1.44 -7.87 1.35
CA ASP A 4 -1.30 -8.41 -0.01
C ASP A 4 0.14 -8.88 -0.30
N GLY A 5 1.04 -8.72 0.67
CA GLY A 5 2.46 -9.03 0.52
C GLY A 5 3.23 -8.01 -0.33
N ASP A 6 4.42 -8.42 -0.75
CA ASP A 6 5.41 -7.52 -1.38
C ASP A 6 5.15 -7.30 -2.89
N ALA A 7 4.41 -8.22 -3.53
CA ALA A 7 4.09 -8.14 -4.96
C ALA A 7 3.22 -6.92 -5.33
N GLY A 8 2.50 -6.37 -4.35
CA GLY A 8 1.65 -5.20 -4.52
C GLY A 8 0.17 -5.50 -4.32
N SER A 9 -0.60 -4.43 -4.18
CA SER A 9 -2.04 -4.45 -3.99
C SER A 9 -2.76 -3.82 -5.16
N ASN A 10 -3.93 -4.37 -5.49
CA ASN A 10 -4.89 -3.68 -6.31
C ASN A 10 -5.44 -2.45 -5.56
N MET A 11 -5.39 -1.26 -6.18
CA MET A 11 -5.86 -0.02 -5.56
C MET A 11 -7.36 -0.02 -5.25
N GLY A 12 -8.17 -0.77 -6.02
CA GLY A 12 -9.58 -0.99 -5.75
C GLY A 12 -9.80 -1.70 -4.42
N VAL A 13 -9.12 -2.82 -4.22
CA VAL A 13 -9.18 -3.60 -2.98
C VAL A 13 -8.69 -2.78 -1.78
N VAL A 14 -7.61 -2.01 -1.95
CA VAL A 14 -7.13 -1.09 -0.89
C VAL A 14 -8.20 -0.04 -0.54
N ALA A 15 -8.89 0.51 -1.53
CA ALA A 15 -9.97 1.46 -1.29
C ALA A 15 -11.17 0.82 -0.59
N GLU A 16 -11.55 -0.40 -0.97
CA GLU A 16 -12.59 -1.17 -0.30
C GLU A 16 -12.27 -1.43 1.17
N ARG A 17 -11.04 -1.87 1.50
CA ARG A 17 -10.60 -2.09 2.89
C ARG A 17 -10.59 -0.81 3.72
N LEU A 18 -10.33 0.33 3.08
CA LEU A 18 -10.36 1.65 3.71
C LEU A 18 -11.76 2.29 3.73
N GLY A 19 -12.80 1.61 3.22
CA GLY A 19 -14.16 2.14 3.15
C GLY A 19 -14.28 3.43 2.33
N THR A 20 -13.44 3.59 1.30
CA THR A 20 -13.34 4.82 0.50
C THR A 20 -13.29 4.52 -0.99
N SER A 21 -13.27 5.55 -1.84
CA SER A 21 -13.12 5.39 -3.29
C SER A 21 -11.68 5.54 -3.73
N GLN A 22 -11.29 4.83 -4.80
CA GLN A 22 -9.94 4.92 -5.37
C GLN A 22 -9.52 6.36 -5.70
N ASN A 23 -10.47 7.19 -6.14
CA ASN A 23 -10.21 8.58 -6.50
C ASN A 23 -9.76 9.42 -5.29
N LYS A 24 -10.29 9.14 -4.09
CA LYS A 24 -9.89 9.81 -2.84
C LYS A 24 -8.48 9.46 -2.40
N LEU A 25 -7.94 8.31 -2.84
CA LEU A 25 -6.57 7.88 -2.54
C LEU A 25 -5.51 8.56 -3.42
N GLY A 26 -5.92 9.29 -4.47
CA GLY A 26 -5.01 9.94 -5.42
C GLY A 26 -3.92 10.80 -4.76
N PRO A 27 -4.26 11.79 -3.91
CA PRO A 27 -3.28 12.64 -3.25
C PRO A 27 -2.34 11.86 -2.30
N ALA A 28 -2.87 10.93 -1.50
CA ALA A 28 -2.08 10.11 -0.60
C ALA A 28 -1.08 9.22 -1.38
N ARG A 29 -1.54 8.59 -2.46
CA ARG A 29 -0.70 7.78 -3.35
C ARG A 29 0.39 8.62 -4.00
N ALA A 30 0.07 9.82 -4.48
CA ALA A 30 1.07 10.71 -5.08
C ALA A 30 2.13 11.14 -4.05
N GLY A 31 1.72 11.48 -2.83
CA GLY A 31 2.63 11.85 -1.74
C GLY A 31 3.58 10.71 -1.35
N LEU A 32 3.06 9.49 -1.18
CA LEU A 32 3.89 8.31 -0.85
C LEU A 32 4.85 7.96 -1.99
N ARG A 33 4.42 8.08 -3.25
CA ARG A 33 5.29 7.86 -4.42
C ARG A 33 6.41 8.90 -4.49
N SER A 34 6.10 10.18 -4.26
CA SER A 34 7.09 11.26 -4.27
C SER A 34 8.18 11.04 -3.19
N LYS A 35 7.79 10.47 -2.05
CA LYS A 35 8.72 10.06 -0.98
C LYS A 35 9.49 8.77 -1.27
N GLY A 36 9.26 8.13 -2.42
CA GLY A 36 9.89 6.86 -2.79
C GLY A 36 9.47 5.68 -1.93
N LEU A 37 8.31 5.74 -1.27
CA LEU A 37 7.82 4.67 -0.38
C LEU A 37 7.03 3.60 -1.12
N ILE A 38 6.43 3.97 -2.25
CA ILE A 38 5.65 3.07 -3.11
C ILE A 38 5.94 3.30 -4.59
N TYR A 39 5.73 2.27 -5.39
CA TYR A 39 5.74 2.34 -6.86
C TYR A 39 4.51 1.61 -7.44
N ALA A 40 4.32 1.69 -8.75
CA ALA A 40 3.26 0.97 -9.45
C ALA A 40 3.89 -0.12 -10.34
N PRO A 41 3.84 -1.41 -9.95
CA PRO A 41 4.38 -2.50 -10.76
C PRO A 41 3.54 -2.71 -12.03
N GLU A 42 2.22 -2.49 -11.94
CA GLU A 42 1.26 -2.60 -13.04
C GLU A 42 0.18 -1.52 -12.94
N HIS A 43 -0.62 -1.37 -14.00
CA HIS A 43 -1.74 -0.42 -13.99
C HIS A 43 -2.76 -0.78 -12.89
N GLY A 44 -3.14 0.21 -12.08
CA GLY A 44 -4.08 -0.01 -10.97
C GLY A 44 -3.48 -0.71 -9.75
N GLN A 45 -2.18 -1.00 -9.73
CA GLN A 45 -1.50 -1.59 -8.58
C GLN A 45 -0.60 -0.60 -7.85
N VAL A 46 -0.27 -0.94 -6.60
CA VAL A 46 0.67 -0.24 -5.75
C VAL A 46 1.49 -1.24 -4.92
N ALA A 47 2.81 -1.08 -4.88
CA ALA A 47 3.71 -1.92 -4.09
C ALA A 47 4.70 -1.06 -3.30
N PHE A 48 5.22 -1.59 -2.19
CA PHE A 48 6.30 -0.95 -1.45
C PHE A 48 7.59 -1.00 -2.25
N THR A 49 8.41 0.05 -2.17
CA THR A 49 9.74 0.07 -2.80
C THR A 49 10.77 -0.74 -2.02
N VAL A 50 10.59 -0.84 -0.71
CA VAL A 50 11.48 -1.60 0.18
C VAL A 50 11.00 -3.04 0.25
N ALA A 51 11.87 -3.97 -0.13
CA ALA A 51 11.58 -5.40 -0.04
C ALA A 51 11.32 -5.82 1.41
N GLY A 52 10.25 -6.60 1.63
CA GLY A 52 9.85 -7.09 2.94
C GLY A 52 9.14 -6.05 3.81
N MET A 53 8.83 -4.87 3.27
CA MET A 53 8.12 -3.82 4.01
C MET A 53 6.71 -4.28 4.42
N ALA A 54 6.03 -5.09 3.60
CA ALA A 54 4.74 -5.66 3.96
C ALA A 54 4.83 -6.48 5.26
N ALA A 55 5.81 -7.38 5.36
CA ALA A 55 6.03 -8.18 6.56
C ALA A 55 6.45 -7.34 7.77
N PHE A 56 7.29 -6.31 7.56
CA PHE A 56 7.65 -5.37 8.62
C PHE A 56 6.41 -4.67 9.20
N ILE A 57 5.54 -4.13 8.33
CA ILE A 57 4.31 -3.46 8.76
C ILE A 57 3.40 -4.43 9.51
N GLN A 58 3.16 -5.64 8.99
CA GLN A 58 2.33 -6.64 9.68
C GLN A 58 2.81 -6.88 11.11
N ARG A 59 4.12 -7.06 11.30
CA ARG A 59 4.71 -7.27 12.64
C ARG A 59 4.52 -6.08 13.57
N GLN A 60 4.54 -4.85 13.05
CA GLN A 60 4.32 -3.64 13.87
C GLN A 60 2.87 -3.51 14.33
N TYR A 61 1.90 -3.94 13.52
CA TYR A 61 0.48 -3.88 13.86
C TYR A 61 -0.02 -5.09 14.68
N ASP A 62 0.69 -6.23 14.63
CA ASP A 62 0.44 -7.41 15.47
C ASP A 62 1.14 -7.34 16.83
N ALA A 63 2.14 -6.45 16.99
CA ALA A 63 2.84 -6.27 18.25
C ALA A 63 1.88 -5.69 19.33
N PRO A 64 1.82 -6.29 20.53
CA PRO A 64 1.05 -5.71 21.63
C PRO A 64 1.63 -4.33 21.99
N ALA A 65 0.73 -3.36 22.15
CA ALA A 65 1.04 -1.96 22.47
C ALA A 65 1.79 -1.79 23.80
#